data_AF-A0A1B9NDW2-F1
#
_entry.id   AF-A0A1B9NDW2-F1
#
_cell.length_a   1.000
_cell.length_b   1.000
_cell.length_c   1.000
_cell.angle_alpha   90.00
_cell.angle_beta   90.00
_cell.angle_gamma   90.00
#
_symmetry.space_group_name_H-M   'P 1'
#
loop_
_entity.id
_entity.type
_entity.pdbx_description
1 polymer ?
#
loop_
_entity_poly.entity_id
_entity_poly.type
_entity_poly.pdbx_seq_one_letter_code
_entity_poly.pdbx_strand_id
1 'polypeptide(L)'
;MATPDPIPAISEPTVMFVINRAWSPDADARATYDATRMYWRVGAETRERAVYALGVAGGVVRGAYRIEAWHAGPEKGRWGFDGVPAPELGVVGTSVERLAPPRGAANPVRLYLDGIPRAQKKPLAAIAHELNLEPLARIMYGQRELFHSNFLAWFFDALPDLAAAVFRDLTTDDPSSAITERHVERERENLDLVMHWPGAAPLVIENKVFSLPERAQLDAYRGKTARWKGAPAQHVLLSMSPPRETVEGWTYLSYQELSERIDVALAESGDRSSYEIESVRRYSRVVRLLSALLDTTIVRAPDESAWLDDSELAEIDSKQTRMALRKLRARRVEERIAVEGPRIGWTGATITHGHPLVEWQRVVRLDGVGDDVPIEAGWQYQEGQFRLFVVTPHLAGRSDSDKRAREEFAAAHPELFDFSPLREALAPLDDVVRPPDRFGHFAPAFVYRYVKVPDLSVAQLIAATRIVNDMLESAQA
;
A
#
# COMPACT_ATOMS: atom_id res chain seq x y z
N MET A 1 -12.10 -14.88 -8.88
CA MET A 1 -10.86 -15.55 -9.34
C MET A 1 -10.03 -15.84 -8.10
N ALA A 2 -9.45 -17.03 -7.98
CA ALA A 2 -8.54 -17.36 -6.88
C ALA A 2 -7.34 -16.41 -6.86
N THR A 3 -6.83 -16.08 -5.67
CA THR A 3 -5.64 -15.23 -5.53
C THR A 3 -4.42 -16.02 -6.01
N PRO A 4 -3.59 -15.49 -6.91
CA PRO A 4 -2.44 -16.24 -7.43
C PRO A 4 -1.37 -16.47 -6.37
N ASP A 5 -0.77 -17.66 -6.36
CA ASP A 5 0.29 -18.03 -5.42
C ASP A 5 1.51 -17.09 -5.54
N PRO A 6 2.19 -16.72 -4.45
CA PRO A 6 3.39 -15.89 -4.52
C PRO A 6 4.49 -16.51 -5.40
N ILE A 7 5.20 -15.67 -6.15
CA ILE A 7 6.32 -16.11 -6.97
C ILE A 7 7.39 -16.82 -6.12
N PRO A 8 7.81 -18.05 -6.52
CA PRO A 8 8.86 -18.79 -5.83
C PRO A 8 10.21 -18.07 -5.90
N ALA A 9 11.20 -18.62 -5.20
CA ALA A 9 12.58 -18.18 -5.37
C ALA A 9 13.08 -18.55 -6.77
N ILE A 10 13.90 -17.68 -7.36
CA ILE A 10 14.68 -17.96 -8.57
C ILE A 10 16.13 -17.70 -8.20
N SER A 11 17.02 -18.67 -8.38
CA SER A 11 18.43 -18.51 -7.99
C SER A 11 19.22 -17.70 -9.01
N GLU A 12 18.76 -17.69 -10.26
CA GLU A 12 19.44 -17.07 -11.38
C GLU A 12 19.08 -15.57 -11.50
N PRO A 13 20.04 -14.74 -11.94
CA PRO A 13 19.82 -13.32 -12.19
C PRO A 13 18.59 -13.09 -13.09
N THR A 14 17.62 -12.33 -12.57
CA THR A 14 16.31 -12.15 -13.22
C THR A 14 15.97 -10.67 -13.34
N VAL A 15 15.39 -10.27 -14.46
CA VAL A 15 14.84 -8.92 -14.69
C VAL A 15 13.33 -9.04 -14.86
N MET A 16 12.58 -8.14 -14.22
CA MET A 16 11.13 -8.07 -14.38
C MET A 16 10.75 -6.80 -15.13
N PHE A 17 9.89 -6.93 -16.12
CA PHE A 17 9.36 -5.85 -16.94
C PHE A 17 7.85 -5.73 -16.72
N VAL A 18 7.41 -4.60 -16.18
CA VAL A 18 5.99 -4.29 -16.01
C VAL A 18 5.41 -3.78 -17.32
N ILE A 19 4.55 -4.61 -17.91
CA ILE A 19 3.97 -4.42 -19.24
C ILE A 19 2.50 -3.98 -19.19
N ASN A 20 2.05 -3.42 -18.07
CA ASN A 20 0.64 -3.02 -17.84
C ASN A 20 0.02 -2.19 -18.99
N ARG A 21 0.79 -1.36 -19.69
CA ARG A 21 0.31 -0.52 -20.80
C ARG A 21 0.23 -1.26 -22.14
N ALA A 22 1.03 -2.31 -22.32
CA ALA A 22 1.18 -3.03 -23.58
C ALA A 22 0.53 -4.42 -23.54
N TRP A 23 -0.11 -4.79 -22.42
CA TRP A 23 -0.70 -6.10 -22.18
C TRP A 23 -2.20 -5.98 -21.89
N SER A 24 -3.00 -6.87 -22.49
CA SER A 24 -4.44 -7.00 -22.23
C SER A 24 -4.78 -8.41 -21.72
N PRO A 25 -5.93 -8.60 -21.03
CA PRO A 25 -6.38 -9.92 -20.59
C PRO A 25 -6.52 -10.96 -21.71
N ASP A 26 -6.78 -10.49 -22.93
CA ASP A 26 -6.94 -11.33 -24.13
C ASP A 26 -5.61 -11.56 -24.88
N ALA A 27 -4.49 -11.03 -24.35
CA ALA A 27 -3.19 -11.17 -24.98
C ALA A 27 -2.72 -12.63 -24.94
N ASP A 28 -2.33 -13.15 -26.10
CA ASP A 28 -1.72 -14.47 -26.21
C ASP A 28 -0.25 -14.47 -25.75
N ALA A 29 0.38 -15.65 -25.80
CA ALA A 29 1.78 -15.81 -25.41
C ALA A 29 2.72 -14.95 -26.27
N ARG A 30 2.40 -14.73 -27.55
CA ARG A 30 3.23 -13.95 -28.47
C ARG A 30 3.14 -12.46 -28.16
N ALA A 31 1.93 -11.94 -27.99
CA ALA A 31 1.68 -10.56 -27.59
C ALA A 31 2.32 -10.26 -26.23
N THR A 32 2.26 -11.21 -25.29
CA THR A 32 2.94 -11.08 -23.99
C THR A 32 4.45 -11.02 -24.15
N TYR A 33 5.04 -11.86 -25.01
CA TYR A 33 6.48 -11.84 -25.29
C TYR A 33 6.90 -10.54 -25.96
N ASP A 34 6.18 -10.10 -26.99
CA ASP A 34 6.47 -8.87 -27.71
C ASP A 34 6.37 -7.65 -26.80
N ALA A 35 5.39 -7.61 -25.88
CA ALA A 35 5.32 -6.57 -24.85
C ALA A 35 6.50 -6.63 -23.87
N THR A 36 6.96 -7.83 -23.50
CA THR A 36 8.06 -8.04 -22.54
C THR A 36 9.42 -7.67 -23.12
N ARG A 37 9.65 -7.91 -24.42
CA ARG A 37 10.95 -7.73 -25.08
C ARG A 37 11.19 -6.34 -25.68
N MET A 38 10.31 -5.39 -25.37
CA MET A 38 10.39 -3.99 -25.79
C MET A 38 11.69 -3.31 -25.33
N TYR A 39 11.82 -2.01 -25.62
CA TYR A 39 13.03 -1.25 -25.30
C TYR A 39 12.96 -0.63 -23.89
N TRP A 40 13.69 -1.24 -22.96
CA TRP A 40 13.74 -0.88 -21.54
C TRP A 40 15.05 -0.18 -21.19
N ARG A 41 15.06 0.68 -20.17
CA ARG A 41 16.32 1.22 -19.63
C ARG A 41 17.00 0.15 -18.80
N VAL A 42 18.13 -0.36 -19.30
CA VAL A 42 18.87 -1.46 -18.68
C VAL A 42 20.37 -1.18 -18.80
N GLY A 43 21.07 -1.18 -17.66
CA GLY A 43 22.51 -0.92 -17.56
C GLY A 43 23.37 -2.06 -18.12
N ALA A 44 24.68 -1.81 -18.27
CA ALA A 44 25.62 -2.81 -18.79
C ALA A 44 25.70 -4.07 -17.91
N GLU A 45 25.83 -3.89 -16.59
CA GLU A 45 25.90 -5.01 -15.65
C GLU A 45 24.67 -5.93 -15.75
N THR A 46 23.47 -5.36 -15.85
CA THR A 46 22.26 -6.18 -16.01
C THR A 46 22.29 -6.98 -17.30
N ARG A 47 22.75 -6.38 -18.41
CA ARG A 47 22.82 -7.09 -19.69
C ARG A 47 23.84 -8.23 -19.68
N GLU A 48 24.91 -8.08 -18.89
CA GLU A 48 25.95 -9.10 -18.71
C GLU A 48 25.51 -10.23 -17.78
N ARG A 49 24.68 -9.93 -16.77
CA ARG A 49 24.33 -10.88 -15.70
C ARG A 49 22.97 -11.54 -15.88
N ALA A 50 21.97 -10.84 -16.40
CA ALA A 50 20.58 -11.30 -16.42
C ALA A 50 20.41 -12.55 -17.30
N VAL A 51 19.86 -13.60 -16.70
CA VAL A 51 19.55 -14.89 -17.35
C VAL A 51 18.09 -14.94 -17.78
N TYR A 52 17.19 -14.41 -16.95
CA TYR A 52 15.75 -14.46 -17.17
C TYR A 52 15.10 -13.08 -17.26
N ALA A 53 14.06 -12.99 -18.08
CA ALA A 53 13.16 -11.85 -18.19
C ALA A 53 11.72 -12.28 -17.88
N LEU A 54 11.05 -11.59 -16.96
CA LEU A 54 9.65 -11.82 -16.62
C LEU A 54 8.78 -10.64 -17.12
N GLY A 55 7.73 -10.94 -17.87
CA GLY A 55 6.68 -9.98 -18.23
C GLY A 55 5.59 -9.96 -17.17
N VAL A 56 5.35 -8.82 -16.54
CA VAL A 56 4.43 -8.67 -15.40
C VAL A 56 3.29 -7.71 -15.75
N ALA A 57 2.04 -8.16 -15.52
CA ALA A 57 0.87 -7.30 -15.64
C ALA A 57 -0.16 -7.58 -14.54
N GLY A 58 -0.64 -6.52 -13.90
CA GLY A 58 -1.60 -6.60 -12.79
C GLY A 58 -1.05 -7.34 -11.58
N GLY A 59 0.25 -7.21 -11.30
CA GLY A 59 0.90 -7.89 -10.17
C GLY A 59 1.08 -9.40 -10.37
N VAL A 60 0.91 -9.91 -11.61
CA VAL A 60 1.03 -11.33 -11.95
C VAL A 60 2.04 -11.51 -13.07
N VAL A 61 2.87 -12.56 -12.99
CA VAL A 61 3.76 -12.96 -14.09
C VAL A 61 2.91 -13.49 -15.25
N ARG A 62 2.97 -12.81 -16.40
CA ARG A 62 2.26 -13.18 -17.63
C ARG A 62 3.13 -13.98 -18.59
N GLY A 63 4.43 -13.78 -18.55
CA GLY A 63 5.40 -14.53 -19.35
C GLY A 63 6.76 -14.60 -18.66
N ALA A 64 7.51 -15.66 -18.94
CA ALA A 64 8.84 -15.90 -18.43
C ALA A 64 9.73 -16.39 -19.58
N TYR A 65 10.89 -15.76 -19.75
CA TYR A 65 11.77 -15.97 -20.90
C TYR A 65 13.22 -16.08 -20.47
N ARG A 66 13.97 -17.01 -21.06
CA ARG A 66 15.42 -17.04 -20.99
C ARG A 66 15.96 -16.05 -22.00
N ILE A 67 16.83 -15.15 -21.55
CA ILE A 67 17.47 -14.16 -22.41
C ILE A 67 18.61 -14.84 -23.16
N GLU A 68 18.62 -14.74 -24.49
CA GLU A 68 19.69 -15.27 -25.35
C GLU A 68 20.61 -14.15 -25.83
N ALA A 69 20.06 -12.97 -26.12
CA ALA A 69 20.84 -11.82 -26.54
C ALA A 69 20.17 -10.49 -26.17
N TRP A 70 20.99 -9.45 -26.00
CA TRP A 70 20.54 -8.07 -25.87
C TRP A 70 20.84 -7.29 -27.14
N HIS A 71 19.93 -6.41 -27.55
CA HIS A 71 20.12 -5.54 -28.71
C HIS A 71 19.73 -4.09 -28.38
N ALA A 72 20.45 -3.14 -28.99
CA ALA A 72 20.25 -1.72 -28.73
C ALA A 72 18.88 -1.26 -29.26
N GLY A 73 18.18 -0.46 -28.46
CA GLY A 73 16.95 0.20 -28.86
C GLY A 73 17.19 1.51 -29.64
N PRO A 74 16.11 2.14 -30.11
CA PRO A 74 16.18 3.37 -30.89
C PRO A 74 16.68 4.58 -30.07
N GLU A 75 16.55 4.54 -28.75
CA GLU A 75 17.01 5.59 -27.83
C GLU A 75 18.25 5.14 -27.07
N LYS A 76 19.19 6.07 -26.84
CA LYS A 76 20.41 5.82 -26.05
C LYS A 76 20.05 5.31 -24.65
N GLY A 77 20.65 4.20 -24.25
CA GLY A 77 20.43 3.57 -22.94
C GLY A 77 19.19 2.67 -22.85
N ARG A 78 18.41 2.52 -23.93
CA ARG A 78 17.35 1.53 -24.01
C ARG A 78 17.79 0.28 -24.76
N TRP A 79 17.38 -0.87 -24.25
CA TRP A 79 17.75 -2.18 -24.78
C TRP A 79 16.52 -3.09 -24.83
N GLY A 80 16.42 -3.84 -25.93
CA GLY A 80 15.53 -4.98 -26.05
C GLY A 80 16.31 -6.28 -25.90
N PHE A 81 15.60 -7.40 -25.78
CA PHE A 81 16.24 -8.71 -25.74
C PHE A 81 15.57 -9.68 -26.72
N ASP A 82 16.32 -10.67 -27.14
CA ASP A 82 15.80 -11.86 -27.80
C ASP A 82 15.93 -13.02 -26.82
N GLY A 83 14.86 -13.80 -26.71
CA GLY A 83 14.77 -14.90 -25.77
C GLY A 83 13.71 -15.92 -26.13
N VAL A 84 13.71 -17.01 -25.37
CA VAL A 84 12.79 -18.15 -25.54
C VAL A 84 11.99 -18.38 -24.27
N PRO A 85 10.77 -18.94 -24.33
CA PRO A 85 10.01 -19.27 -23.13
C PRO A 85 10.83 -20.11 -22.13
N ALA A 86 10.71 -19.78 -20.85
CA ALA A 86 11.38 -20.47 -19.74
C ALA A 86 10.37 -21.24 -18.87
N PRO A 87 9.74 -22.32 -19.38
CA PRO A 87 8.74 -23.09 -18.63
C PRO A 87 9.31 -23.74 -17.38
N GLU A 88 10.62 -23.98 -17.33
CA GLU A 88 11.30 -24.60 -16.18
C GLU A 88 11.17 -23.78 -14.88
N LEU A 89 10.90 -22.48 -14.98
CA LEU A 89 10.69 -21.63 -13.81
C LEU A 89 9.34 -21.89 -13.14
N GLY A 90 8.32 -22.31 -13.90
CA GLY A 90 6.96 -22.54 -13.36
C GLY A 90 6.31 -21.30 -12.72
N VAL A 91 6.77 -20.09 -13.06
CA VAL A 91 6.35 -18.83 -12.40
C VAL A 91 5.16 -18.14 -13.07
N VAL A 92 4.75 -18.53 -14.28
CA VAL A 92 3.64 -17.88 -14.99
C VAL A 92 2.34 -18.09 -14.21
N GLY A 93 1.60 -17.02 -13.98
CA GLY A 93 0.39 -17.02 -13.14
C GLY A 93 0.66 -16.76 -11.66
N THR A 94 1.91 -16.71 -11.21
CA THR A 94 2.24 -16.37 -9.81
C THR A 94 2.15 -14.87 -9.54
N SER A 95 1.79 -14.52 -8.30
CA SER A 95 1.77 -13.16 -7.80
C SER A 95 3.18 -12.67 -7.54
N VAL A 96 3.48 -11.54 -8.16
CA VAL A 96 4.65 -10.74 -7.88
C VAL A 96 4.27 -9.52 -7.04
N GLU A 97 3.12 -9.46 -6.39
CA GLU A 97 2.70 -8.28 -5.61
C GLU A 97 3.75 -7.80 -4.59
N ARG A 98 4.55 -8.72 -4.03
CA ARG A 98 5.69 -8.41 -3.14
C ARG A 98 6.93 -7.81 -3.84
N LEU A 99 7.00 -7.89 -5.17
CA LEU A 99 8.17 -7.56 -6.00
C LEU A 99 7.84 -6.54 -7.10
N ALA A 100 6.60 -6.54 -7.59
CA ALA A 100 6.18 -5.81 -8.75
C ALA A 100 5.86 -4.37 -8.37
N PRO A 101 6.28 -3.40 -9.19
CA PRO A 101 5.85 -2.04 -9.05
C PRO A 101 4.31 -1.97 -9.10
N PRO A 102 3.64 -1.28 -8.16
CA PRO A 102 2.22 -1.05 -8.27
C PRO A 102 1.91 -0.14 -9.47
N ARG A 103 0.64 -0.11 -9.88
CA ARG A 103 0.20 0.72 -11.02
C ARG A 103 0.62 2.19 -10.80
N GLY A 104 1.29 2.77 -11.80
CA GLY A 104 1.78 4.15 -11.75
C GLY A 104 3.21 4.34 -11.22
N ALA A 105 3.94 3.25 -10.95
CA ALA A 105 5.37 3.32 -10.60
C ALA A 105 6.21 4.00 -11.69
N ALA A 106 7.21 4.78 -11.28
CA ALA A 106 8.08 5.55 -12.17
C ALA A 106 8.95 4.67 -13.09
N ASN A 107 9.50 3.56 -12.57
CA ASN A 107 10.27 2.60 -13.36
C ASN A 107 9.52 1.26 -13.50
N PRO A 108 9.17 0.82 -14.73
CA PRO A 108 8.55 -0.47 -14.94
C PRO A 108 9.54 -1.65 -14.88
N VAL A 109 10.84 -1.41 -14.73
CA VAL A 109 11.88 -2.45 -14.65
C VAL A 109 12.24 -2.74 -13.19
N ARG A 110 12.42 -4.01 -12.83
CA ARG A 110 13.02 -4.45 -11.56
C ARG A 110 14.17 -5.41 -11.81
N LEU A 111 15.25 -5.23 -11.05
CA LEU A 111 16.50 -5.96 -11.22
C LEU A 111 16.72 -6.87 -10.02
N TYR A 112 16.80 -8.18 -10.25
CA TYR A 112 17.12 -9.20 -9.26
C TYR A 112 18.38 -9.94 -9.71
N LEU A 113 19.51 -9.25 -9.77
CA LEU A 113 20.76 -9.78 -10.33
C LEU A 113 21.42 -10.87 -9.47
N ASP A 114 20.96 -11.04 -8.24
CA ASP A 114 21.36 -12.13 -7.33
C ASP A 114 20.26 -13.21 -7.21
N GLY A 115 19.31 -13.21 -8.16
CA GLY A 115 18.14 -14.06 -8.12
C GLY A 115 16.94 -13.42 -7.41
N ILE A 116 15.74 -13.90 -7.73
CA ILE A 116 14.55 -13.55 -6.96
C ILE A 116 14.61 -14.28 -5.63
N PRO A 117 14.76 -13.57 -4.50
CA PRO A 117 14.85 -14.23 -3.21
C PRO A 117 13.54 -14.96 -2.93
N ARG A 118 13.64 -16.10 -2.24
CA ARG A 118 12.48 -16.71 -1.59
C ARG A 118 11.79 -15.61 -0.79
N ALA A 119 10.46 -15.58 -0.77
CA ALA A 119 9.73 -14.82 0.22
C ALA A 119 10.10 -15.37 1.61
N GLN A 120 11.24 -14.97 2.16
CA GLN A 120 11.56 -15.22 3.54
C GLN A 120 10.64 -14.29 4.31
N LYS A 121 9.65 -14.85 5.00
CA LYS A 121 9.07 -14.17 6.16
C LYS A 121 10.23 -14.03 7.14
N LYS A 122 10.99 -12.93 7.07
CA LYS A 122 11.74 -12.49 8.23
C LYS A 122 10.68 -12.19 9.31
N PRO A 123 10.76 -12.82 10.49
CA PRO A 123 9.86 -12.49 11.58
C PRO A 123 9.88 -10.99 11.82
N LEU A 124 8.73 -10.39 12.14
CA LEU A 124 8.64 -8.95 12.36
C LEU A 124 9.65 -8.49 13.42
N ALA A 125 9.82 -9.30 14.48
CA ALA A 125 10.83 -9.12 15.52
C ALA A 125 12.26 -8.97 14.98
N ALA A 126 12.65 -9.79 13.99
CA ALA A 126 13.99 -9.72 13.40
C ALA A 126 14.20 -8.43 12.60
N ILE A 127 13.19 -8.00 11.83
CA ILE A 127 13.24 -6.75 11.09
C ILE A 127 13.28 -5.56 12.06
N ALA A 128 12.47 -5.60 13.12
CA ALA A 128 12.46 -4.59 14.18
C ALA A 128 13.82 -4.49 14.86
N HIS A 129 14.45 -5.61 15.19
CA HIS A 129 15.80 -5.64 15.76
C HIS A 129 16.83 -4.98 14.83
N GLU A 130 16.85 -5.33 13.55
CA GLU A 130 17.76 -4.69 12.58
C GLU A 130 17.52 -3.18 12.47
N LEU A 131 16.25 -2.76 12.43
CA LEU A 131 15.89 -1.33 12.38
C LEU A 131 16.35 -0.60 13.65
N ASN A 132 16.21 -1.24 14.81
CA ASN A 132 16.62 -0.71 16.11
C ASN A 132 18.14 -0.52 16.23
N LEU A 133 18.95 -1.27 15.46
CA LEU A 133 20.40 -1.14 15.41
C LEU A 133 20.86 0.01 14.49
N GLU A 134 20.03 0.46 13.55
CA GLU A 134 20.42 1.52 12.60
C GLU A 134 20.28 2.92 13.22
N PRO A 135 21.37 3.70 13.34
CA PRO A 135 21.32 5.04 13.95
C PRO A 135 20.37 6.00 13.22
N LEU A 136 20.31 5.91 11.88
CA LEU A 136 19.41 6.73 11.08
C LEU A 136 17.93 6.41 11.36
N ALA A 137 17.59 5.17 11.69
CA ALA A 137 16.24 4.81 12.10
C ALA A 137 15.88 5.42 13.47
N ARG A 138 16.84 5.47 14.40
CA ARG A 138 16.66 6.13 15.71
C ARG A 138 16.40 7.63 15.55
N ILE A 139 17.11 8.30 14.65
CA ILE A 139 16.92 9.72 14.35
C ILE A 139 15.56 9.95 13.68
N MET A 140 15.18 9.11 12.72
CA MET A 140 13.89 9.18 12.02
C MET A 140 12.69 9.17 12.97
N TYR A 141 12.77 8.48 14.12
CA TYR A 141 11.67 8.45 15.09
C TYR A 141 11.34 9.82 15.71
N GLY A 142 12.26 10.80 15.67
CA GLY A 142 12.03 12.14 16.19
C GLY A 142 11.03 12.96 15.37
N GLN A 143 11.16 12.97 14.04
CA GLN A 143 10.24 13.64 13.12
C GLN A 143 10.20 12.89 11.78
N ARG A 144 9.19 12.04 11.61
CA ARG A 144 9.18 10.97 10.60
C ARG A 144 9.26 11.49 9.16
N GLU A 145 8.28 12.27 8.71
CA GLU A 145 8.24 12.75 7.32
C GLU A 145 9.37 13.74 7.04
N LEU A 146 9.62 14.66 7.98
CA LEU A 146 10.70 15.64 7.88
C LEU A 146 12.08 14.98 7.83
N PHE A 147 12.35 13.91 8.59
CA PHE A 147 13.63 13.19 8.51
C PHE A 147 13.96 12.78 7.08
N HIS A 148 13.00 12.15 6.39
CA HIS A 148 13.23 11.69 5.02
C HIS A 148 13.40 12.87 4.06
N SER A 149 12.56 13.90 4.16
CA SER A 149 12.68 15.09 3.29
C SER A 149 14.01 15.82 3.54
N ASN A 150 14.46 15.95 4.79
CA ASN A 150 15.75 16.53 5.16
C ASN A 150 16.91 15.73 4.57
N PHE A 151 16.86 14.40 4.74
CA PHE A 151 17.90 13.52 4.26
C PHE A 151 17.99 13.57 2.73
N LEU A 152 16.84 13.56 2.04
CA LEU A 152 16.80 13.61 0.57
C LEU A 152 17.28 14.96 0.03
N ALA A 153 16.97 16.08 0.70
CA ALA A 153 17.52 17.38 0.33
C ALA A 153 19.04 17.45 0.52
N TRP A 154 19.55 16.97 1.66
CA TRP A 154 20.99 16.88 1.89
C TRP A 154 21.67 15.96 0.88
N PHE A 155 21.10 14.78 0.61
CA PHE A 155 21.60 13.83 -0.38
C PHE A 155 21.65 14.49 -1.76
N PHE A 156 20.60 15.25 -2.10
CA PHE A 156 20.59 16.06 -3.30
C PHE A 156 21.83 16.97 -3.31
N ASP A 157 21.97 17.91 -2.39
CA ASP A 157 23.05 18.90 -2.48
C ASP A 157 24.47 18.30 -2.35
N ALA A 158 24.67 17.33 -1.47
CA ALA A 158 25.99 16.79 -1.14
C ALA A 158 26.57 15.84 -2.20
N LEU A 159 25.72 15.14 -2.96
CA LEU A 159 26.15 14.10 -3.90
C LEU A 159 25.47 14.29 -5.27
N PRO A 160 25.84 15.34 -6.03
CA PRO A 160 25.11 15.77 -7.23
C PRO A 160 25.01 14.71 -8.32
N ASP A 161 26.09 14.00 -8.63
CA ASP A 161 26.10 12.98 -9.68
C ASP A 161 25.24 11.77 -9.30
N LEU A 162 25.36 11.32 -8.05
CA LEU A 162 24.58 10.21 -7.51
C LEU A 162 23.09 10.56 -7.46
N ALA A 163 22.75 11.75 -6.97
CA ALA A 163 21.37 12.23 -6.93
C ALA A 163 20.79 12.46 -8.33
N ALA A 164 21.59 12.90 -9.31
CA ALA A 164 21.15 12.96 -10.70
C ALA A 164 20.81 11.57 -11.24
N ALA A 165 21.63 10.55 -10.96
CA ALA A 165 21.34 9.17 -11.35
C ALA A 165 20.04 8.63 -10.72
N VAL A 166 19.69 9.07 -9.51
CA VAL A 166 18.47 8.62 -8.81
C VAL A 166 17.19 9.34 -9.27
N PHE A 167 17.25 10.66 -9.46
CA PHE A 167 16.05 11.50 -9.61
C PHE A 167 15.88 12.17 -10.97
N ARG A 168 16.93 12.33 -11.78
CA ARG A 168 16.87 13.22 -12.97
C ARG A 168 15.88 12.73 -14.03
N ASP A 169 15.66 11.42 -14.11
CA ASP A 169 14.70 10.83 -15.04
C ASP A 169 13.23 10.94 -14.61
N LEU A 170 12.98 11.39 -13.37
CA LEU A 170 11.64 11.70 -12.87
C LEU A 170 11.15 13.09 -13.29
N THR A 171 12.02 13.89 -13.94
CA THR A 171 11.67 15.18 -14.50
C THR A 171 11.95 15.25 -16.01
N THR A 172 11.33 16.23 -16.67
CA THR A 172 11.46 16.48 -18.10
C THR A 172 12.43 17.64 -18.37
N ASP A 173 13.00 17.67 -19.57
CA ASP A 173 13.83 18.79 -20.01
C ASP A 173 12.99 20.06 -20.15
N ASP A 174 13.57 21.20 -19.77
CA ASP A 174 13.04 22.54 -19.98
C ASP A 174 14.16 23.45 -20.48
N PRO A 175 14.35 23.56 -21.81
CA PRO A 175 15.35 24.45 -22.39
C PRO A 175 15.13 25.93 -22.07
N SER A 176 13.94 26.31 -21.59
CA SER A 176 13.60 27.68 -21.20
C SER A 176 13.73 27.94 -19.69
N SER A 177 14.22 26.95 -18.94
CA SER A 177 14.42 27.06 -17.50
C SER A 177 15.39 28.20 -17.17
N ALA A 178 14.95 29.11 -16.29
CA ALA A 178 15.76 30.20 -15.75
C ALA A 178 16.73 29.72 -14.65
N ILE A 179 16.67 28.43 -14.27
CA ILE A 179 17.54 27.85 -13.26
C ILE A 179 18.94 27.68 -13.85
N THR A 180 19.92 28.35 -13.26
CA THR A 180 21.34 28.26 -13.66
C THR A 180 22.12 27.26 -12.83
N GLU A 181 21.67 26.97 -11.61
CA GLU A 181 22.34 26.09 -10.66
C GLU A 181 21.36 25.12 -10.01
N ARG A 182 21.86 23.92 -9.75
CA ARG A 182 21.12 22.87 -9.07
C ARG A 182 20.93 23.22 -7.59
N HIS A 183 19.70 23.12 -7.11
CA HIS A 183 19.36 23.33 -5.70
C HIS A 183 18.04 22.62 -5.36
N VAL A 184 17.78 22.47 -4.07
CA VAL A 184 16.53 21.91 -3.54
C VAL A 184 15.90 22.87 -2.55
N GLU A 185 14.59 23.05 -2.66
CA GLU A 185 13.78 23.79 -1.71
C GLU A 185 12.97 22.82 -0.86
N ARG A 186 12.88 23.11 0.43
CA ARG A 186 12.07 22.35 1.38
C ARG A 186 10.91 23.21 1.85
N GLU A 187 9.75 22.58 2.04
CA GLU A 187 8.54 23.21 2.59
C GLU A 187 8.04 24.42 1.79
N ARG A 188 8.47 24.58 0.53
CA ARG A 188 8.04 25.65 -0.37
C ARG A 188 6.55 25.52 -0.64
N GLU A 189 5.78 26.51 -0.24
CA GLU A 189 4.31 26.48 -0.34
C GLU A 189 3.68 25.21 0.26
N ASN A 190 4.29 24.66 1.33
CA ASN A 190 3.93 23.40 1.99
C ASN A 190 4.21 22.11 1.18
N LEU A 191 4.99 22.20 0.09
CA LEU A 191 5.49 21.03 -0.63
C LEU A 191 6.72 20.48 0.10
N ASP A 192 6.81 19.16 0.28
CA ASP A 192 7.90 18.56 1.05
C ASP A 192 9.29 18.84 0.43
N LEU A 193 9.42 18.63 -0.89
CA LEU A 193 10.64 18.89 -1.65
C LEU A 193 10.34 19.43 -3.05
N VAL A 194 11.13 20.40 -3.48
CA VAL A 194 11.19 20.89 -4.87
C VAL A 194 12.63 20.88 -5.33
N MET A 195 12.97 19.96 -6.22
CA MET A 195 14.32 19.81 -6.77
C MET A 195 14.42 20.52 -8.12
N HIS A 196 15.51 21.26 -8.31
CA HIS A 196 15.77 22.02 -9.53
C HIS A 196 17.10 21.61 -10.15
N TRP A 197 17.11 21.51 -11.48
CA TRP A 197 18.33 21.36 -12.29
C TRP A 197 18.35 22.42 -13.39
N PRO A 198 19.55 22.82 -13.86
CA PRO A 198 19.66 23.60 -15.08
C PRO A 198 19.03 22.87 -16.26
N GLY A 199 18.21 23.58 -17.05
CA GLY A 199 17.58 23.03 -18.25
C GLY A 199 16.54 21.94 -18.01
N ALA A 200 15.97 21.84 -16.80
CA ALA A 200 14.93 20.86 -16.46
C ALA A 200 13.72 21.53 -15.80
N ALA A 201 12.55 20.91 -15.93
CA ALA A 201 11.36 21.29 -15.20
C ALA A 201 11.55 20.99 -13.68
N PRO A 202 10.93 21.77 -12.78
CA PRO A 202 10.97 21.48 -11.35
C PRO A 202 10.40 20.10 -11.03
N LEU A 203 11.05 19.35 -10.15
CA LEU A 203 10.56 18.07 -9.63
C LEU A 203 10.02 18.27 -8.21
N VAL A 204 8.73 18.08 -8.04
CA VAL A 204 8.06 18.13 -6.74
C VAL A 204 7.95 16.71 -6.19
N ILE A 205 8.47 16.48 -4.99
CA ILE A 205 8.28 15.21 -4.27
C ILE A 205 7.40 15.48 -3.05
N GLU A 206 6.26 14.81 -2.99
CA GLU A 206 5.43 14.70 -1.80
C GLU A 206 5.75 13.39 -1.09
N ASN A 207 6.10 13.46 0.19
CA ASN A 207 6.59 12.36 0.97
C ASN A 207 5.54 11.86 1.98
N LYS A 208 5.17 10.57 1.89
CA LYS A 208 4.22 9.91 2.79
C LYS A 208 4.75 8.56 3.26
N VAL A 209 5.42 8.56 4.42
CA VAL A 209 5.99 7.32 4.98
C VAL A 209 5.00 6.56 5.86
N PHE A 210 4.26 7.28 6.71
CA PHE A 210 3.38 6.67 7.74
C PHE A 210 1.93 7.21 7.69
N SER A 211 1.64 8.07 6.73
CA SER A 211 0.34 8.65 6.46
C SER A 211 -0.13 8.20 5.07
N LEU A 212 -1.42 8.37 4.77
CA LEU A 212 -1.85 8.24 3.37
C LEU A 212 -1.79 9.58 2.68
N PRO A 213 -1.53 9.59 1.37
CA PRO A 213 -1.86 10.73 0.54
C PRO A 213 -3.36 11.05 0.62
N GLU A 214 -3.69 12.32 0.78
CA GLU A 214 -5.06 12.83 0.67
C GLU A 214 -5.25 13.49 -0.71
N ARG A 215 -6.30 13.10 -1.44
CA ARG A 215 -6.52 13.59 -2.82
C ARG A 215 -6.63 15.11 -2.89
N ALA A 216 -7.39 15.71 -1.97
CA ALA A 216 -7.58 17.16 -1.91
C ALA A 216 -6.26 17.93 -1.72
N GLN A 217 -5.34 17.38 -0.92
CA GLN A 217 -4.01 17.97 -0.73
C GLN A 217 -3.19 17.90 -2.03
N LEU A 218 -3.15 16.74 -2.68
CA LEU A 218 -2.41 16.54 -3.93
C LEU A 218 -2.94 17.42 -5.07
N ASP A 219 -4.26 17.60 -5.18
CA ASP A 219 -4.87 18.49 -6.16
C ASP A 219 -4.55 19.97 -5.86
N ALA A 220 -4.58 20.37 -4.59
CA ALA A 220 -4.19 21.73 -4.18
C ALA A 220 -2.74 22.04 -4.53
N TYR A 221 -1.83 21.08 -4.37
CA TYR A 221 -0.42 21.22 -4.72
C TYR A 221 -0.21 21.38 -6.23
N ARG A 222 -0.91 20.60 -7.06
CA ARG A 222 -0.89 20.81 -8.51
C ARG A 222 -1.40 22.20 -8.90
N GLY A 223 -2.45 22.68 -8.22
CA GLY A 223 -2.98 24.02 -8.43
C GLY A 223 -1.98 25.15 -8.09
N LYS A 224 -1.12 24.95 -7.09
CA LYS A 224 -0.03 25.87 -6.74
C LYS A 224 1.06 25.87 -7.82
N THR A 225 1.57 24.69 -8.16
CA THR A 225 2.70 24.55 -9.09
C THR A 225 2.35 24.94 -10.52
N ALA A 226 1.07 24.83 -10.91
CA ALA A 226 0.59 25.28 -12.23
C ALA A 226 0.75 26.80 -12.45
N ARG A 227 0.96 27.57 -11.38
CA ARG A 227 1.18 29.03 -11.43
C ARG A 227 2.65 29.40 -11.55
N TRP A 228 3.56 28.43 -11.46
CA TRP A 228 4.99 28.68 -11.59
C TRP A 228 5.34 29.00 -13.04
N LYS A 229 6.36 29.84 -13.23
CA LYS A 229 6.90 30.17 -14.56
C LYS A 229 7.80 29.04 -15.05
N GLY A 230 7.85 28.84 -16.37
CA GLY A 230 8.66 27.80 -17.01
C GLY A 230 7.83 26.57 -17.38
N ALA A 231 8.50 25.45 -17.63
CA ALA A 231 7.81 24.19 -17.91
C ALA A 231 7.00 23.71 -16.69
N PRO A 232 5.89 22.96 -16.92
CA PRO A 232 5.10 22.38 -15.83
C PRO A 232 5.95 21.50 -14.92
N ALA A 233 5.85 21.73 -13.61
CA ALA A 233 6.48 20.89 -12.61
C ALA A 233 6.03 19.43 -12.75
N GLN A 234 6.95 18.50 -12.55
CA GLN A 234 6.67 17.06 -12.48
C GLN A 234 6.43 16.68 -11.02
N HIS A 235 5.41 15.87 -10.75
CA HIS A 235 5.01 15.52 -9.38
C HIS A 235 5.23 14.04 -9.11
N VAL A 236 5.92 13.76 -8.00
CA VAL A 236 6.19 12.41 -7.50
C VAL A 236 5.60 12.26 -6.11
N LEU A 237 4.76 11.26 -5.93
CA LEU A 237 4.29 10.82 -4.63
C LEU A 237 5.22 9.71 -4.15
N LEU A 238 6.16 10.06 -3.27
CA LEU A 238 7.05 9.12 -2.60
C LEU A 238 6.32 8.53 -1.39
N SER A 239 5.82 7.30 -1.53
CA SER A 239 4.98 6.70 -0.49
C SER A 239 5.24 5.23 -0.25
N MET A 240 5.14 4.84 1.01
CA MET A 240 5.28 3.46 1.48
C MET A 240 4.16 2.52 1.05
N SER A 241 3.00 3.07 0.69
CA SER A 241 1.91 2.30 0.12
C SER A 241 1.37 3.02 -1.12
N PRO A 242 1.03 2.28 -2.18
CA PRO A 242 0.42 2.89 -3.34
C PRO A 242 -0.94 3.51 -2.95
N PRO A 243 -1.34 4.61 -3.61
CA PRO A 243 -2.70 5.10 -3.47
C PRO A 243 -3.69 4.05 -4.03
N ARG A 244 -4.90 3.97 -3.46
CA ARG A 244 -5.95 3.03 -3.91
C ARG A 244 -6.27 3.19 -5.40
N GLU A 245 -6.31 4.43 -5.82
CA GLU A 245 -6.54 4.84 -7.20
C GLU A 245 -5.34 5.64 -7.69
N THR A 246 -5.07 5.56 -8.99
CA THR A 246 -4.06 6.40 -9.62
C THR A 246 -4.42 7.87 -9.41
N VAL A 247 -3.50 8.65 -8.86
CA VAL A 247 -3.70 10.09 -8.68
C VAL A 247 -3.26 10.80 -9.95
N GLU A 248 -4.19 11.51 -10.58
CA GLU A 248 -3.93 12.21 -11.84
C GLU A 248 -2.82 13.26 -11.69
N GLY A 249 -1.85 13.23 -12.60
CA GLY A 249 -0.71 14.16 -12.59
C GLY A 249 0.36 13.83 -11.57
N TRP A 250 0.23 12.75 -10.79
CA TRP A 250 1.24 12.29 -9.85
C TRP A 250 1.82 10.94 -10.27
N THR A 251 3.14 10.87 -10.31
CA THR A 251 3.87 9.61 -10.49
C THR A 251 4.09 8.97 -9.13
N TYR A 252 3.74 7.70 -8.96
CA TYR A 252 4.01 7.01 -7.70
C TYR A 252 5.47 6.53 -7.69
N LEU A 253 6.18 6.80 -6.60
CA LEU A 253 7.49 6.22 -6.32
C LEU A 253 7.42 5.51 -4.97
N SER A 254 7.63 4.19 -4.96
CA SER A 254 7.75 3.48 -3.70
C SER A 254 9.10 3.77 -3.05
N TYR A 255 9.13 3.71 -1.73
CA TYR A 255 10.37 3.74 -0.98
C TYR A 255 11.30 2.56 -1.32
N GLN A 256 10.74 1.39 -1.62
CA GLN A 256 11.51 0.27 -2.15
C GLN A 256 12.22 0.65 -3.46
N GLU A 257 11.49 1.21 -4.42
CA GLU A 257 12.08 1.65 -5.70
C GLU A 257 13.13 2.75 -5.50
N LEU A 258 12.90 3.68 -4.57
CA LEU A 258 13.90 4.69 -4.21
C LEU A 258 15.19 4.03 -3.70
N SER A 259 15.10 3.01 -2.83
CA SER A 259 16.29 2.29 -2.36
C SER A 259 17.00 1.53 -3.47
N GLU A 260 16.26 0.91 -4.39
CA GLU A 260 16.83 0.22 -5.55
C GLU A 260 17.57 1.21 -6.48
N ARG A 261 16.97 2.39 -6.75
CA ARG A 261 17.62 3.46 -7.52
C ARG A 261 18.91 3.93 -6.86
N ILE A 262 18.90 4.11 -5.53
CA ILE A 262 20.08 4.49 -4.76
C ILE A 262 21.15 3.41 -4.85
N ASP A 263 20.80 2.14 -4.65
CA ASP A 263 21.74 1.02 -4.66
C ASP A 263 22.41 0.85 -6.04
N VAL A 264 21.63 0.98 -7.13
CA VAL A 264 22.16 0.99 -8.50
C VAL A 264 23.14 2.14 -8.70
N ALA A 265 22.74 3.37 -8.32
CA ALA A 265 23.59 4.53 -8.47
C ALA A 265 24.91 4.40 -7.65
N LEU A 266 24.85 3.80 -6.45
CA LEU A 266 26.00 3.52 -5.60
C LEU A 266 26.92 2.44 -6.16
N ALA A 267 26.37 1.45 -6.88
CA ALA A 267 27.17 0.41 -7.52
C ALA A 267 27.97 0.96 -8.71
N GLU A 268 27.36 1.89 -9.45
CA GLU A 268 27.96 2.59 -10.59
C GLU A 268 28.93 3.71 -10.16
N SER A 269 28.89 4.16 -8.90
CA SER A 269 29.79 5.20 -8.41
C SER A 269 31.22 4.69 -8.22
N GLY A 270 32.19 5.48 -8.69
CA GLY A 270 33.62 5.19 -8.51
C GLY A 270 34.10 5.37 -7.08
N ASP A 271 33.45 6.23 -6.29
CA ASP A 271 33.69 6.39 -4.85
C ASP A 271 32.82 5.40 -4.06
N ARG A 272 33.46 4.64 -3.16
CA ARG A 272 32.81 3.58 -2.37
C ARG A 272 32.88 3.79 -0.86
N SER A 273 33.63 4.79 -0.37
CA SER A 273 34.03 4.83 1.05
C SER A 273 33.96 6.19 1.74
N SER A 274 33.46 7.25 1.10
CA SER A 274 33.22 8.53 1.79
C SER A 274 32.08 8.43 2.82
N TYR A 275 32.08 9.35 3.78
CA TYR A 275 31.07 9.44 4.83
C TYR A 275 29.68 9.69 4.23
N GLU A 276 29.61 10.52 3.20
CA GLU A 276 28.41 10.87 2.45
C GLU A 276 27.82 9.62 1.77
N ILE A 277 28.67 8.84 1.09
CA ILE A 277 28.29 7.59 0.43
C ILE A 277 27.79 6.54 1.44
N GLU A 278 28.48 6.37 2.55
CA GLU A 278 28.04 5.45 3.61
C GLU A 278 26.72 5.92 4.25
N SER A 279 26.50 7.23 4.40
CA SER A 279 25.24 7.77 4.92
C SER A 279 24.07 7.45 3.99
N VAL A 280 24.24 7.61 2.67
CA VAL A 280 23.24 7.22 1.67
C VAL A 280 23.00 5.71 1.65
N ARG A 281 24.05 4.90 1.76
CA ARG A 281 23.95 3.44 1.87
C ARG A 281 23.13 3.01 3.09
N ARG A 282 23.35 3.64 4.25
CA ARG A 282 22.57 3.38 5.47
C ARG A 282 21.13 3.84 5.35
N TYR A 283 20.89 4.98 4.72
CA TYR A 283 19.52 5.42 4.43
C TYR A 283 18.78 4.42 3.54
N SER A 284 19.41 3.96 2.45
CA SER A 284 18.86 2.88 1.60
C SER A 284 18.52 1.65 2.44
N ARG A 285 19.40 1.23 3.37
CA ARG A 285 19.12 0.12 4.28
C ARG A 285 17.91 0.39 5.19
N VAL A 286 17.81 1.56 5.82
CA VAL A 286 16.65 1.92 6.67
C VAL A 286 15.35 1.84 5.87
N VAL A 287 15.36 2.39 4.65
CA VAL A 287 14.22 2.35 3.76
C VAL A 287 13.80 0.92 3.41
N ARG A 288 14.77 0.03 3.10
CA ARG A 288 14.48 -1.40 2.85
C ARG A 288 13.92 -2.11 4.07
N LEU A 289 14.45 -1.86 5.26
CA LEU A 289 13.94 -2.44 6.50
C LEU A 289 12.50 -1.97 6.79
N LEU A 290 12.20 -0.70 6.56
CA LEU A 290 10.84 -0.19 6.68
C LEU A 290 9.92 -0.80 5.62
N SER A 291 10.37 -0.98 4.38
CA SER A 291 9.61 -1.69 3.34
C SER A 291 9.28 -3.12 3.78
N ALA A 292 10.27 -3.83 4.34
CA ALA A 292 10.08 -5.17 4.86
C ALA A 292 9.09 -5.22 6.04
N LEU A 293 9.05 -4.19 6.91
CA LEU A 293 8.01 -4.08 7.94
C LEU A 293 6.61 -3.90 7.34
N LEU A 294 6.48 -3.17 6.23
CA LEU A 294 5.18 -2.99 5.59
C LEU A 294 4.68 -4.28 4.94
N ASP A 295 5.58 -5.08 4.38
CA ASP A 295 5.26 -6.39 3.82
C ASP A 295 4.68 -7.37 4.83
N THR A 296 4.91 -7.17 6.14
CA THR A 296 4.26 -7.98 7.19
C THR A 296 2.78 -7.66 7.34
N THR A 297 2.32 -6.50 6.85
CA THR A 297 0.91 -6.09 6.94
C THR A 297 0.05 -6.73 5.85
N ILE A 298 0.65 -7.23 4.77
CA ILE A 298 -0.06 -7.85 3.63
C ILE A 298 -0.78 -9.12 4.09
N VAL A 299 -2.07 -9.23 3.75
CA VAL A 299 -2.84 -10.47 3.92
C VAL A 299 -2.49 -11.41 2.77
N ARG A 300 -1.77 -12.51 3.05
CA ARG A 300 -1.32 -13.45 2.01
C ARG A 300 -2.25 -14.65 1.90
N ALA A 301 -2.87 -15.04 3.00
CA ALA A 301 -3.82 -16.13 3.05
C ALA A 301 -5.07 -15.74 3.87
N PRO A 302 -6.26 -16.30 3.53
CA PRO A 302 -7.49 -15.97 4.23
C PRO A 302 -7.50 -16.37 5.71
N ASP A 303 -6.77 -17.42 6.09
CA ASP A 303 -6.69 -17.94 7.46
C ASP A 303 -5.80 -17.10 8.39
N GLU A 304 -5.07 -16.11 7.87
CA GLU A 304 -4.30 -15.19 8.70
C GLU A 304 -5.21 -14.38 9.64
N SER A 305 -4.72 -14.12 10.87
CA SER A 305 -5.37 -13.20 11.80
C SER A 305 -5.61 -11.83 11.15
N ALA A 306 -6.74 -11.22 11.45
CA ALA A 306 -7.04 -9.85 11.05
C ALA A 306 -5.99 -8.87 11.60
N TRP A 307 -5.45 -9.13 12.79
CA TRP A 307 -4.51 -8.24 13.46
C TRP A 307 -3.07 -8.76 13.39
N LEU A 308 -2.12 -7.83 13.52
CA LEU A 308 -0.73 -8.17 13.76
C LEU A 308 -0.57 -8.56 15.24
N ASP A 309 0.31 -9.52 15.50
CA ASP A 309 0.59 -9.98 16.85
C ASP A 309 1.20 -8.86 17.71
N ASP A 310 0.63 -8.67 18.90
CA ASP A 310 1.03 -7.59 19.81
C ASP A 310 2.42 -7.81 20.41
N SER A 311 2.85 -9.07 20.58
CA SER A 311 4.18 -9.41 21.08
C SER A 311 5.25 -9.15 20.01
N GLU A 312 4.97 -9.46 18.74
CA GLU A 312 5.84 -9.09 17.63
C GLU A 312 5.94 -7.57 17.49
N LEU A 313 4.81 -6.87 17.54
CA LEU A 313 4.81 -5.41 17.46
C LEU A 313 5.60 -4.77 18.62
N ALA A 314 5.62 -5.38 19.81
CA ALA A 314 6.30 -4.83 20.98
C ALA A 314 7.82 -4.65 20.76
N GLU A 315 8.43 -5.44 19.87
CA GLU A 315 9.85 -5.35 19.48
C GLU A 315 10.20 -4.06 18.72
N ILE A 316 9.18 -3.35 18.20
CA ILE A 316 9.37 -2.06 17.56
C ILE A 316 9.34 -0.96 18.62
N ASP A 317 10.47 -0.28 18.81
CA ASP A 317 10.63 0.77 19.82
C ASP A 317 9.74 1.99 19.56
N SER A 318 9.44 2.28 18.29
CA SER A 318 8.59 3.41 17.91
C SER A 318 7.10 3.08 18.01
N LYS A 319 6.42 3.67 19.00
CA LYS A 319 4.95 3.60 19.16
C LYS A 319 4.22 4.03 17.88
N GLN A 320 4.75 5.04 17.20
CA GLN A 320 4.17 5.60 15.99
C GLN A 320 4.32 4.64 14.80
N THR A 321 5.45 3.94 14.68
CA THR A 321 5.63 2.88 13.67
C THR A 321 4.67 1.72 13.94
N ARG A 322 4.52 1.29 15.20
CA ARG A 322 3.52 0.27 15.58
C ARG A 322 2.11 0.67 15.16
N MET A 323 1.74 1.92 15.42
CA MET A 323 0.43 2.46 15.03
C MET A 323 0.23 2.46 13.50
N ALA A 324 1.26 2.84 12.74
CA ALA A 324 1.20 2.84 11.29
C ALA A 324 1.02 1.42 10.73
N LEU A 325 1.74 0.43 11.27
CA LEU A 325 1.58 -0.98 10.87
C LEU A 325 0.18 -1.51 11.19
N ARG A 326 -0.38 -1.19 12.37
CA ARG A 326 -1.78 -1.54 12.72
C ARG A 326 -2.77 -0.93 11.73
N LYS A 327 -2.61 0.36 11.40
CA LYS A 327 -3.47 1.07 10.45
C LYS A 327 -3.40 0.48 9.05
N LEU A 328 -2.20 0.10 8.61
CA LEU A 328 -2.00 -0.53 7.31
C LEU A 328 -2.60 -1.94 7.28
N ARG A 329 -2.35 -2.77 8.30
CA ARG A 329 -2.97 -4.10 8.39
C ARG A 329 -4.49 -4.01 8.34
N ALA A 330 -5.10 -3.12 9.12
CA ALA A 330 -6.55 -2.91 9.10
C ALA A 330 -7.09 -2.61 7.69
N ARG A 331 -6.38 -1.78 6.94
CA ARG A 331 -6.74 -1.49 5.54
C ARG A 331 -6.56 -2.67 4.60
N ARG A 332 -5.51 -3.48 4.78
CA ARG A 332 -5.33 -4.70 3.98
C ARG A 332 -6.48 -5.68 4.23
N VAL A 333 -6.94 -5.79 5.47
CA VAL A 333 -8.11 -6.60 5.83
C VAL A 333 -9.38 -6.04 5.20
N GLU A 334 -9.63 -4.73 5.33
CA GLU A 334 -10.75 -4.06 4.66
C GLU A 334 -10.75 -4.28 3.14
N GLU A 335 -9.59 -4.13 2.48
CA GLU A 335 -9.44 -4.37 1.04
C GLU A 335 -9.83 -5.80 0.65
N ARG A 336 -9.47 -6.80 1.46
CA ARG A 336 -9.90 -8.20 1.23
C ARG A 336 -11.41 -8.36 1.39
N ILE A 337 -12.01 -7.75 2.41
CA ILE A 337 -13.47 -7.80 2.62
C ILE A 337 -14.20 -7.13 1.46
N ALA A 338 -13.71 -5.98 0.98
CA ALA A 338 -14.31 -5.26 -0.15
C ALA A 338 -14.27 -6.08 -1.45
N VAL A 339 -13.21 -6.85 -1.67
CA VAL A 339 -13.03 -7.67 -2.89
C VAL A 339 -13.81 -8.99 -2.83
N GLU A 340 -13.83 -9.65 -1.67
CA GLU A 340 -14.37 -11.01 -1.52
C GLU A 340 -15.74 -11.08 -0.85
N GLY A 341 -16.14 -10.02 -0.16
CA GLY A 341 -17.43 -9.90 0.49
C GLY A 341 -18.57 -9.55 -0.49
N PRO A 342 -19.76 -9.25 0.04
CA PRO A 342 -20.88 -8.75 -0.73
C PRO A 342 -20.52 -7.46 -1.50
N ARG A 343 -21.04 -7.32 -2.73
CA ARG A 343 -20.84 -6.11 -3.57
C ARG A 343 -21.73 -4.94 -3.17
N ILE A 344 -22.66 -5.15 -2.24
CA ILE A 344 -23.53 -4.13 -1.67
C ILE A 344 -22.93 -3.58 -0.37
N GLY A 345 -23.22 -2.32 -0.08
CA GLY A 345 -22.66 -1.63 1.08
C GLY A 345 -21.25 -1.11 0.83
N TRP A 346 -20.56 -0.79 1.91
CA TRP A 346 -19.19 -0.31 1.90
C TRP A 346 -18.43 -0.82 3.13
N THR A 347 -17.11 -0.88 3.00
CA THR A 347 -16.17 -1.24 4.06
C THR A 347 -15.47 0.00 4.61
N GLY A 348 -14.98 -0.09 5.84
CA GLY A 348 -14.17 0.95 6.46
C GLY A 348 -13.02 0.37 7.28
N ALA A 349 -11.91 1.10 7.35
CA ALA A 349 -10.81 0.84 8.29
C ALA A 349 -10.32 2.13 8.93
N THR A 350 -10.19 2.12 10.25
CA THR A 350 -9.71 3.27 11.03
C THR A 350 -8.93 2.84 12.27
N ILE A 351 -8.44 3.82 13.02
CA ILE A 351 -7.90 3.65 14.37
C ILE A 351 -8.80 4.44 15.33
N THR A 352 -9.35 3.79 16.36
CA THR A 352 -10.02 4.49 17.46
C THR A 352 -9.42 4.02 18.79
N HIS A 353 -9.21 4.96 19.72
CA HIS A 353 -8.55 4.71 21.02
C HIS A 353 -7.19 3.99 20.93
N GLY A 354 -6.49 4.09 19.79
CA GLY A 354 -5.20 3.42 19.56
C GLY A 354 -5.30 1.97 19.04
N HIS A 355 -6.50 1.48 18.75
CA HIS A 355 -6.73 0.14 18.25
C HIS A 355 -7.33 0.15 16.84
N PRO A 356 -6.92 -0.80 15.98
CA PRO A 356 -7.50 -0.93 14.65
C PRO A 356 -8.98 -1.31 14.74
N LEU A 357 -9.76 -0.74 13.84
CA LEU A 357 -11.16 -1.07 13.63
C LEU A 357 -11.36 -1.32 12.14
N VAL A 358 -12.02 -2.42 11.82
CA VAL A 358 -12.52 -2.72 10.48
C VAL A 358 -14.02 -2.92 10.55
N GLU A 359 -14.73 -2.47 9.53
CA GLU A 359 -16.19 -2.54 9.47
C GLU A 359 -16.70 -2.80 8.06
N TRP A 360 -17.92 -3.33 7.99
CA TRP A 360 -18.74 -3.35 6.78
C TRP A 360 -20.16 -2.97 7.16
N GLN A 361 -20.83 -2.20 6.29
CA GLN A 361 -22.19 -1.74 6.50
C GLN A 361 -22.90 -1.42 5.18
N ARG A 362 -24.23 -1.38 5.23
CA ARG A 362 -25.06 -0.99 4.10
C ARG A 362 -26.30 -0.22 4.56
N VAL A 363 -26.94 0.47 3.63
CA VAL A 363 -28.26 1.06 3.85
C VAL A 363 -29.31 -0.06 3.90
N VAL A 364 -30.21 0.01 4.88
CA VAL A 364 -31.32 -0.93 5.09
C VAL A 364 -32.63 -0.14 5.25
N ARG A 365 -33.71 -0.67 4.67
CA ARG A 365 -35.08 -0.18 4.86
C ARG A 365 -35.90 -1.26 5.54
N LEU A 366 -36.46 -0.95 6.71
CA LEU A 366 -37.25 -1.91 7.49
C LEU A 366 -38.73 -1.62 7.30
N ASP A 367 -39.52 -2.68 7.16
CA ASP A 367 -40.96 -2.57 7.09
C ASP A 367 -41.54 -2.03 8.41
N GLY A 368 -42.51 -1.12 8.32
CA GLY A 368 -43.18 -0.53 9.48
C GLY A 368 -42.42 0.60 10.19
N VAL A 369 -41.15 0.84 9.85
CA VAL A 369 -40.39 2.03 10.29
C VAL A 369 -40.63 3.15 9.28
N GLY A 370 -41.87 3.65 9.24
CA GLY A 370 -42.33 4.73 8.37
C GLY A 370 -41.64 4.76 7.01
N ASP A 371 -42.01 3.82 6.13
CA ASP A 371 -41.64 3.45 4.74
C ASP A 371 -40.45 4.13 3.99
N ASP A 372 -39.93 5.28 4.41
CA ASP A 372 -38.95 6.13 3.74
C ASP A 372 -37.70 6.49 4.57
N VAL A 373 -37.55 6.04 5.82
CA VAL A 373 -36.39 6.44 6.65
C VAL A 373 -35.25 5.41 6.58
N PRO A 374 -34.19 5.65 5.78
CA PRO A 374 -33.06 4.72 5.72
C PRO A 374 -32.29 4.69 7.04
N ILE A 375 -31.90 3.48 7.45
CA ILE A 375 -30.88 3.24 8.47
C ILE A 375 -29.63 2.67 7.81
N GLU A 376 -28.50 2.69 8.51
CA GLU A 376 -27.31 1.94 8.12
C GLU A 376 -27.11 0.81 9.11
N ALA A 377 -26.83 -0.39 8.65
CA ALA A 377 -26.62 -1.55 9.52
C ALA A 377 -25.44 -2.39 9.02
N GLY A 378 -24.76 -3.04 9.95
CA GLY A 378 -23.56 -3.79 9.63
C GLY A 378 -22.83 -4.30 10.87
N TRP A 379 -21.52 -4.49 10.73
CA TRP A 379 -20.67 -4.97 11.80
C TRP A 379 -19.36 -4.19 11.94
N GLN A 380 -18.83 -4.15 13.16
CA GLN A 380 -17.48 -3.64 13.47
C GLN A 380 -16.66 -4.69 14.21
N TYR A 381 -15.38 -4.84 13.87
CA TYR A 381 -14.43 -5.66 14.61
C TYR A 381 -13.28 -4.81 15.13
N GLN A 382 -13.08 -4.82 16.45
CA GLN A 382 -12.03 -4.08 17.14
C GLN A 382 -11.77 -4.69 18.52
N GLU A 383 -10.50 -4.81 18.92
CA GLU A 383 -10.09 -5.25 20.27
C GLU A 383 -10.75 -6.57 20.71
N GLY A 384 -10.83 -7.53 19.79
CA GLY A 384 -11.45 -8.81 20.08
C GLY A 384 -12.95 -8.72 20.34
N GLN A 385 -13.62 -7.65 19.90
CA GLN A 385 -15.07 -7.49 19.97
C GLN A 385 -15.64 -7.40 18.57
N PHE A 386 -16.53 -8.33 18.23
CA PHE A 386 -17.33 -8.27 17.01
C PHE A 386 -18.70 -7.71 17.37
N ARG A 387 -19.04 -6.56 16.78
CA ARG A 387 -20.24 -5.79 17.08
C ARG A 387 -21.18 -5.85 15.90
N LEU A 388 -22.45 -6.14 16.14
CA LEU A 388 -23.54 -5.81 15.22
C LEU A 388 -24.07 -4.44 15.60
N PHE A 389 -24.22 -3.56 14.62
CA PHE A 389 -24.62 -2.18 14.88
C PHE A 389 -25.66 -1.67 13.88
N VAL A 390 -26.33 -0.61 14.31
CA VAL A 390 -27.20 0.22 13.48
C VAL A 390 -26.86 1.69 13.71
N VAL A 391 -26.87 2.47 12.64
CA VAL A 391 -26.88 3.94 12.65
C VAL A 391 -28.29 4.38 12.30
N THR A 392 -28.89 5.19 13.18
CA THR A 392 -30.25 5.73 13.03
C THR A 392 -30.19 7.26 12.90
N PRO A 393 -29.89 7.83 11.71
CA PRO A 393 -29.76 9.29 11.54
C PRO A 393 -31.01 10.07 11.96
N HIS A 394 -32.20 9.47 11.79
CA HIS A 394 -33.47 10.06 12.19
C HIS A 394 -33.67 10.16 13.72
N LEU A 395 -32.89 9.41 14.50
CA LEU A 395 -32.83 9.48 15.97
C LEU A 395 -31.51 10.08 16.46
N ALA A 396 -30.84 10.87 15.61
CA ALA A 396 -29.55 11.46 15.94
C ALA A 396 -29.69 12.49 17.08
N GLY A 397 -28.88 12.35 18.12
CA GLY A 397 -28.84 13.30 19.21
C GLY A 397 -28.01 12.84 20.41
N ARG A 398 -27.71 13.79 21.30
CA ARG A 398 -26.80 13.60 22.45
C ARG A 398 -27.53 13.54 23.80
N SER A 399 -28.84 13.78 23.83
CA SER A 399 -29.62 13.77 25.07
C SER A 399 -29.98 12.35 25.51
N ASP A 400 -30.36 12.19 26.78
CA ASP A 400 -30.86 10.92 27.32
C ASP A 400 -32.17 10.47 26.65
N SER A 401 -33.01 11.40 26.18
CA SER A 401 -34.18 11.06 25.36
C SER A 401 -33.78 10.48 24.01
N ASP A 402 -32.78 11.07 23.33
CA ASP A 402 -32.33 10.56 22.03
C ASP A 402 -31.72 9.17 22.19
N LYS A 403 -30.96 8.96 23.27
CA LYS A 403 -30.40 7.66 23.62
C LYS A 403 -31.50 6.62 23.86
N ARG A 404 -32.53 6.95 24.66
CA ARG A 404 -33.67 6.05 24.91
C ARG A 404 -34.41 5.71 23.62
N ALA A 405 -34.65 6.68 22.75
CA ALA A 405 -35.30 6.44 21.46
C ALA A 405 -34.53 5.42 20.61
N ARG A 406 -33.18 5.50 20.58
CA ARG A 406 -32.35 4.51 19.88
C ARG A 406 -32.37 3.12 20.54
N GLU A 407 -32.40 3.06 21.87
CA GLU A 407 -32.51 1.78 22.60
C GLU A 407 -33.90 1.14 22.39
N GLU A 408 -34.97 1.93 22.37
CA GLU A 408 -36.33 1.49 22.07
C GLU A 408 -36.44 0.95 20.63
N PHE A 409 -35.87 1.68 19.66
CA PHE A 409 -35.74 1.19 18.28
C PHE A 409 -34.99 -0.15 18.23
N ALA A 410 -33.81 -0.23 18.85
CA ALA A 410 -33.02 -1.45 18.83
C ALA A 410 -33.70 -2.64 19.54
N ALA A 411 -34.51 -2.37 20.57
CA ALA A 411 -35.31 -3.40 21.25
C ALA A 411 -36.50 -3.88 20.41
N ALA A 412 -37.05 -3.03 19.55
CA ALA A 412 -38.11 -3.38 18.61
C ALA A 412 -37.60 -4.19 17.41
N HIS A 413 -36.29 -4.13 17.13
CA HIS A 413 -35.63 -4.81 16.00
C HIS A 413 -34.52 -5.78 16.45
N PRO A 414 -34.84 -6.80 17.29
CA PRO A 414 -33.85 -7.74 17.81
C PRO A 414 -33.12 -8.54 16.72
N GLU A 415 -33.74 -8.76 15.56
CA GLU A 415 -33.18 -9.44 14.39
C GLU A 415 -31.89 -8.80 13.86
N LEU A 416 -31.73 -7.48 14.04
CA LEU A 416 -30.53 -6.74 13.63
C LEU A 416 -29.32 -7.00 14.55
N PHE A 417 -29.55 -7.64 15.70
CA PHE A 417 -28.54 -7.91 16.72
C PHE A 417 -28.46 -9.40 17.07
N ASP A 418 -28.96 -10.28 16.21
CA ASP A 418 -28.90 -11.73 16.41
C ASP A 418 -27.54 -12.32 16.02
N PHE A 419 -26.81 -12.84 16.99
CA PHE A 419 -25.52 -13.51 16.76
C PHE A 419 -25.66 -14.99 16.43
N SER A 420 -26.86 -15.58 16.48
CA SER A 420 -27.08 -17.01 16.29
C SER A 420 -26.58 -17.51 14.93
N PRO A 421 -26.83 -16.83 13.79
CA PRO A 421 -26.29 -17.23 12.49
C PRO A 421 -24.76 -17.12 12.37
N LEU A 422 -24.13 -16.33 13.26
CA LEU A 422 -22.70 -16.03 13.22
C LEU A 422 -21.84 -16.99 14.05
N ARG A 423 -22.44 -17.86 14.85
CA ARG A 423 -21.70 -18.71 15.81
C ARG A 423 -20.60 -19.54 15.18
N GLU A 424 -20.86 -20.16 14.03
CA GLU A 424 -19.87 -20.98 13.34
C GLU A 424 -18.77 -20.10 12.71
N ALA A 425 -19.15 -19.01 12.05
CA ALA A 425 -18.19 -18.11 11.40
C ALA A 425 -17.27 -17.39 12.41
N LEU A 426 -17.77 -17.11 13.61
CA LEU A 426 -17.05 -16.39 14.65
C LEU A 426 -16.36 -17.30 15.68
N ALA A 427 -16.37 -18.63 15.48
CA ALA A 427 -15.76 -19.55 16.43
C ALA A 427 -14.22 -19.38 16.51
N PRO A 428 -13.61 -19.41 17.70
CA PRO A 428 -14.26 -19.49 19.02
C PRO A 428 -14.81 -18.12 19.47
N LEU A 429 -16.09 -18.08 19.85
CA LEU A 429 -16.71 -16.94 20.53
C LEU A 429 -17.10 -17.33 21.96
N ASP A 430 -17.11 -16.36 22.87
CA ASP A 430 -17.87 -16.55 24.10
C ASP A 430 -19.36 -16.32 23.80
N ASP A 431 -20.22 -17.27 24.15
CA ASP A 431 -21.65 -17.28 23.82
C ASP A 431 -22.47 -16.18 24.58
N VAL A 432 -21.81 -15.11 25.00
CA VAL A 432 -22.34 -14.03 25.83
C VAL A 432 -22.43 -12.75 25.01
N VAL A 433 -23.65 -12.41 24.59
CA VAL A 433 -23.96 -11.12 23.97
C VAL A 433 -23.90 -10.01 25.00
N ARG A 434 -23.26 -8.90 24.65
CA ARG A 434 -23.00 -7.75 25.52
C ARG A 434 -23.38 -6.43 24.86
N PRO A 435 -23.69 -5.39 25.65
CA PRO A 435 -23.99 -5.48 27.09
C PRO A 435 -25.26 -6.31 27.36
N PRO A 436 -25.36 -7.00 28.52
CA PRO A 436 -26.57 -7.76 28.87
C PRO A 436 -27.74 -6.79 29.09
N ASP A 437 -28.92 -7.19 28.62
CA ASP A 437 -30.21 -6.51 28.85
C ASP A 437 -30.30 -5.03 28.43
N ARG A 438 -29.34 -4.54 27.62
CA ARG A 438 -29.31 -3.17 27.09
C ARG A 438 -28.50 -3.11 25.79
N PHE A 439 -28.32 -1.91 25.26
CA PHE A 439 -27.48 -1.67 24.08
C PHE A 439 -26.27 -0.78 24.39
N GLY A 440 -25.18 -1.03 23.68
CA GLY A 440 -24.08 -0.09 23.57
C GLY A 440 -24.49 1.08 22.67
N HIS A 441 -23.91 2.26 22.89
CA HIS A 441 -24.24 3.45 22.12
C HIS A 441 -23.02 4.34 21.90
N PHE A 442 -22.97 4.98 20.74
CA PHE A 442 -22.12 6.13 20.48
C PHE A 442 -22.95 7.26 19.88
N ALA A 443 -22.84 8.45 20.44
CA ALA A 443 -23.53 9.61 19.89
C ALA A 443 -22.94 10.00 18.51
N PRO A 444 -23.74 10.57 17.60
CA PRO A 444 -25.13 10.96 17.80
C PRO A 444 -26.15 9.86 17.45
N ALA A 445 -25.80 8.81 16.71
CA ALA A 445 -26.80 7.96 16.05
C ALA A 445 -26.55 6.45 16.12
N PHE A 446 -25.51 6.00 16.84
CA PHE A 446 -25.01 4.63 16.75
C PHE A 446 -25.46 3.79 17.95
N VAL A 447 -25.97 2.59 17.69
CA VAL A 447 -26.39 1.60 18.70
C VAL A 447 -25.87 0.21 18.33
N TYR A 448 -25.44 -0.58 19.30
CA TYR A 448 -24.80 -1.88 19.04
C TYR A 448 -24.98 -2.93 20.14
N ARG A 449 -24.76 -4.18 19.77
CA ARG A 449 -24.41 -5.29 20.67
C ARG A 449 -23.15 -5.98 20.17
N TYR A 450 -22.47 -6.73 21.03
CA TYR A 450 -21.22 -7.39 20.69
C TYR A 450 -21.00 -8.72 21.41
N VAL A 451 -20.16 -9.56 20.82
CA VAL A 451 -19.58 -10.76 21.44
C VAL A 451 -18.06 -10.60 21.52
N LYS A 452 -17.39 -11.34 22.41
CA LYS A 452 -15.93 -11.37 22.45
C LYS A 452 -15.40 -12.52 21.61
N VAL A 453 -14.51 -12.17 20.70
CA VAL A 453 -13.83 -13.03 19.73
C VAL A 453 -12.40 -12.49 19.60
N PRO A 454 -11.46 -12.95 20.45
CA PRO A 454 -10.16 -12.29 20.61
C PRO A 454 -9.29 -12.31 19.35
N ASP A 455 -9.46 -13.33 18.52
CA ASP A 455 -8.70 -13.48 17.29
C ASP A 455 -9.59 -14.03 16.19
N LEU A 456 -9.83 -13.22 15.16
CA LEU A 456 -10.58 -13.60 13.97
C LEU A 456 -9.64 -13.55 12.78
N SER A 457 -9.70 -14.59 11.95
CA SER A 457 -9.04 -14.58 10.65
C SER A 457 -9.77 -13.69 9.64
N VAL A 458 -9.07 -13.32 8.57
CA VAL A 458 -9.67 -12.56 7.45
C VAL A 458 -10.82 -13.34 6.80
N ALA A 459 -10.68 -14.66 6.66
CA ALA A 459 -11.71 -15.55 6.14
C ALA A 459 -12.99 -15.50 6.98
N GLN A 460 -12.85 -15.49 8.31
CA GLN A 460 -13.98 -15.40 9.23
C GLN A 460 -14.70 -14.06 9.11
N LEU A 461 -13.96 -12.95 8.96
CA LEU A 461 -14.58 -11.64 8.71
C LEU A 461 -15.33 -11.61 7.37
N ILE A 462 -14.77 -12.19 6.30
CA ILE A 462 -15.45 -12.31 5.00
C ILE A 462 -16.73 -13.16 5.12
N ALA A 463 -16.65 -14.31 5.81
CA ALA A 463 -17.80 -15.19 6.03
C ALA A 463 -18.89 -14.49 6.85
N ALA A 464 -18.52 -13.86 7.96
CA ALA A 464 -19.42 -13.06 8.79
C ALA A 464 -20.09 -11.94 7.98
N THR A 465 -19.35 -11.28 7.08
CA THR A 465 -19.92 -10.24 6.21
C THR A 465 -21.03 -10.77 5.31
N ARG A 466 -20.88 -11.96 4.74
CA ARG A 466 -21.94 -12.60 3.92
C ARG A 466 -23.16 -12.95 4.76
N ILE A 467 -22.94 -13.55 5.94
CA ILE A 467 -24.02 -13.92 6.86
C ILE A 467 -24.80 -12.68 7.32
N VAL A 468 -24.11 -11.61 7.73
CA VAL A 468 -24.76 -10.35 8.12
C VAL A 468 -25.52 -9.76 6.94
N ASN A 469 -24.99 -9.81 5.71
CA ASN A 469 -25.73 -9.35 4.54
C ASN A 469 -27.06 -10.11 4.36
N ASP A 470 -27.04 -11.43 4.46
CA ASP A 470 -28.23 -12.28 4.29
C ASP A 470 -29.27 -12.04 5.41
N MET A 471 -28.80 -11.83 6.65
CA MET A 471 -29.64 -11.41 7.77
C MET A 471 -30.31 -10.07 7.48
N LEU A 472 -29.55 -9.09 7.01
CA LEU A 472 -30.07 -7.77 6.68
C LEU A 472 -30.97 -7.79 5.45
N GLU A 473 -30.89 -8.77 4.56
CA GLU A 473 -31.84 -8.95 3.45
C GLU A 473 -33.16 -9.53 3.95
N SER A 474 -33.07 -10.50 4.86
CA SER A 474 -34.25 -11.12 5.48
C SER A 474 -35.04 -10.14 6.34
N ALA A 475 -34.38 -9.15 6.95
CA ALA A 475 -35.04 -8.09 7.73
C ALA A 475 -35.72 -7.00 6.89
N GLN A 476 -35.49 -6.97 5.56
CA GLN A 476 -36.16 -6.05 4.63
C GLN A 476 -37.43 -6.64 4.00
N ALA A 477 -37.70 -7.92 4.24
CA ALA A 477 -38.82 -8.68 3.67
C ALA A 477 -39.82 -9.04 4.77
#